data_AF-A0A0S8HX74-F1
#
_entry.id   AF-A0A0S8HX74-F1
#
_cell.length_a   1.000
_cell.length_b   1.000
_cell.length_c   1.000
_cell.angle_alpha   90.00
_cell.angle_beta   90.00
_cell.angle_gamma   90.00
#
_symmetry.space_group_name_H-M   'P 1'
#
loop_
_entity.id
_entity.type
_entity.pdbx_description
1 polymer ?
#
loop_
_entity_poly.entity_id
_entity_poly.type
_entity_poly.pdbx_seq_one_letter_code
_entity_poly.pdbx_strand_id
1 'polypeptide(L)' 'NRTELAGYPALETRGLWWHPEDILGGPMINYVFFDEYTSRIYMIDLAVFAPEFVSEKEPLIRQLEVIASTFTTQYVNRK' A
#
# COMPACT_ATOMS: atom_id res chain seq x y z
N ASN A 1 4.55 7.20 8.70
CA ASN A 1 5.99 7.24 8.40
C ASN A 1 6.23 7.95 7.06
N ARG A 2 7.39 8.59 6.86
CA ARG A 2 7.76 9.14 5.54
C ARG A 2 8.51 8.07 4.73
N THR A 3 8.20 7.95 3.45
CA THR A 3 8.82 7.02 2.51
C THR A 3 8.91 7.64 1.11
N GLU A 4 9.26 6.84 0.10
CA GLU A 4 9.23 7.21 -1.32
C GLU A 4 8.45 6.16 -2.11
N LEU A 5 7.63 6.61 -3.07
CA LEU A 5 6.92 5.72 -4.00
C LEU A 5 6.81 6.38 -5.37
N ALA A 6 7.05 5.62 -6.44
CA ALA A 6 7.03 6.11 -7.82
C ALA A 6 7.93 7.36 -8.06
N GLY A 7 8.99 7.53 -7.27
CA GLY A 7 9.88 8.70 -7.33
C GLY A 7 9.38 9.95 -6.59
N TYR A 8 8.26 9.86 -5.86
CA TYR A 8 7.70 10.96 -5.08
C TYR A 8 7.83 10.68 -3.57
N PRO A 9 8.06 11.72 -2.75
CA PRO A 9 7.90 11.61 -1.31
C PRO A 9 6.47 11.18 -0.97
N ALA A 10 6.34 10.10 -0.21
CA ALA A 10 5.06 9.51 0.16
C ALA A 10 4.88 9.44 1.67
N LEU A 11 3.63 9.55 2.11
CA LEU A 11 3.22 9.23 3.46
C LEU A 11 2.78 7.78 3.49
N GLU A 12 3.38 7.01 4.40
CA GLU A 12 3.01 5.63 4.67
C GLU A 12 2.24 5.53 5.99
N THR A 13 1.13 4.81 5.96
CA THR A 13 0.40 4.37 7.15
C THR A 13 0.34 2.86 7.17
N ARG A 14 0.74 2.23 8.28
CA ARG A 14 0.61 0.78 8.51
C ARG A 14 -0.33 0.54 9.67
N GLY A 15 -1.11 -0.52 9.58
CA GLY A 15 -2.04 -0.88 10.63
C GLY A 15 -2.61 -2.27 10.48
N LEU A 16 -3.50 -2.62 11.39
CA LEU A 16 -4.39 -3.76 11.26
C LEU A 16 -5.79 -3.25 10.97
N TRP A 17 -6.51 -3.95 10.11
CA TRP A 17 -7.94 -3.77 9.93
C TRP A 17 -8.66 -4.97 10.56
N TRP A 18 -9.85 -4.74 11.11
CA TRP A 18 -10.63 -5.80 11.74
C TRP A 18 -12.13 -5.62 11.49
N HIS A 19 -12.85 -6.73 11.46
CA HIS A 19 -14.31 -6.74 11.49
C HIS A 19 -14.78 -6.48 12.94
N PRO A 20 -15.79 -5.62 13.18
CA PRO A 20 -16.24 -5.32 14.54
C PRO A 20 -16.85 -6.50 15.30
N GLU A 21 -17.49 -7.44 14.58
CA GLU A 21 -18.29 -8.51 15.19
C GLU A 21 -17.63 -9.90 15.08
N ASP A 22 -16.63 -10.06 14.20
CA ASP A 22 -15.97 -11.34 13.94
C ASP A 22 -14.46 -11.23 14.17
N ILE A 23 -13.81 -12.36 14.45
CA ILE A 23 -12.34 -12.47 14.52
C ILE A 23 -11.75 -12.51 13.10
N LEU A 24 -12.12 -11.53 12.28
CA LEU A 24 -11.69 -11.34 10.91
C LEU A 24 -10.88 -10.05 10.81
N GLY A 25 -9.83 -10.08 10.00
CA GLY A 25 -8.95 -8.93 9.84
C GLY A 25 -7.60 -9.32 9.24
N GLY A 26 -6.72 -8.33 9.17
CA GLY A 26 -5.40 -8.51 8.62
C GLY A 26 -4.56 -7.24 8.59
N PRO A 27 -3.33 -7.35 8.10
CA PRO A 27 -2.47 -6.19 7.90
C PRO A 27 -3.00 -5.29 6.78
N MET A 28 -2.83 -3.98 6.97
CA MET A 28 -3.00 -2.95 5.95
C MET A 28 -1.77 -2.07 5.85
N ILE A 29 -1.51 -1.57 4.64
CA ILE A 29 -0.51 -0.53 4.34
C ILE A 29 -1.15 0.44 3.35
N ASN A 30 -1.00 1.73 3.59
CA ASN A 30 -1.46 2.79 2.73
C ASN A 30 -0.30 3.71 2.37
N TYR A 31 -0.21 4.08 1.10
CA TYR A 31 0.70 5.11 0.60
C TYR A 31 -0.08 6.26 0.00
N VAL A 32 0.26 7.50 0.36
CA VAL A 32 -0.31 8.71 -0.25
C VAL A 32 0.81 9.62 -0.71
N PHE A 33 0.74 10.07 -1.97
CA PHE A 33 1.67 11.05 -2.52
C PHE A 33 0.99 11.95 -3.55
N PHE A 34 1.62 13.08 -3.84
CA PHE A 34 1.17 14.05 -4.83
C PHE A 34 2.16 14.07 -6.01
N ASP A 35 1.66 13.88 -7.23
CA ASP A 35 2.41 14.06 -8.48
C ASP A 35 2.14 15.49 -8.97
N GLU A 36 3.11 16.39 -8.77
CA GLU A 36 3.00 17.80 -9.16
C GLU A 36 2.92 18.01 -10.67
N TYR A 37 3.46 17.09 -11.48
CA TYR A 37 3.51 17.23 -12.93
C TYR A 37 2.15 16.98 -13.56
N THR A 38 1.42 15.99 -13.04
CA THR A 38 0.06 15.69 -13.49
C THR A 38 -1.02 16.32 -12.62
N SER A 39 -0.62 17.00 -11.53
CA SER A 39 -1.51 17.61 -10.54
C SER A 39 -2.52 16.59 -9.96
N ARG A 40 -2.02 15.41 -9.58
CA ARG A 40 -2.84 14.29 -9.06
C ARG A 40 -2.36 13.84 -7.70
N ILE A 41 -3.32 13.51 -6.84
CA ILE A 41 -3.05 12.77 -5.60
C ILE A 41 -3.28 11.29 -5.88
N TYR A 42 -2.30 10.48 -5.52
CA TYR A 42 -2.38 9.03 -5.58
C TYR A 42 -2.48 8.47 -4.18
N MET A 43 -3.41 7.54 -3.99
CA MET A 43 -3.59 6.76 -2.78
C MET A 43 -3.56 5.28 -3.16
N ILE A 44 -2.62 4.54 -2.57
CA ILE A 44 -2.44 3.10 -2.83
C ILE A 44 -2.70 2.36 -1.53
N ASP A 45 -3.84 1.66 -1.50
CA ASP A 45 -4.27 0.85 -0.36
C ASP A 45 -3.98 -0.63 -0.58
N LEU A 46 -3.25 -1.20 0.36
CA LEU A 46 -2.93 -2.62 0.44
C LEU A 46 -3.60 -3.19 1.67
N ALA A 47 -4.39 -4.25 1.51
CA ALA A 47 -5.00 -4.97 2.62
C ALA A 47 -5.03 -6.47 2.29
N VAL A 48 -4.72 -7.30 3.28
CA VAL A 48 -4.81 -8.76 3.15
C VAL A 48 -6.01 -9.26 3.94
N PHE A 49 -6.89 -10.01 3.28
CA PHE A 49 -7.92 -10.83 3.91
C PHE A 49 -7.63 -12.31 3.64
N ALA A 50 -7.20 -13.03 4.68
CA ALA A 50 -6.86 -14.45 4.58
C ALA A 50 -7.19 -15.18 5.91
N PRO A 51 -8.48 -15.37 6.24
CA PRO A 51 -8.90 -15.89 7.54
C PRO A 51 -8.41 -17.33 7.81
N GLU A 52 -8.28 -18.16 6.77
CA GLU A 52 -7.78 -19.53 6.87
C GLU A 52 -6.27 -19.62 7.12
N PHE A 53 -5.53 -18.54 6.85
CA PHE A 53 -4.07 -18.47 6.89
C PHE A 53 -3.57 -17.59 8.03
N VAL A 54 -3.93 -17.94 9.27
CA VAL A 54 -3.66 -17.11 10.47
C VAL A 54 -2.16 -16.78 10.62
N SER A 55 -1.27 -17.71 10.30
CA SER A 55 0.19 -17.57 10.41
C SER A 55 0.92 -17.12 9.13
N GLU A 56 0.22 -16.99 7.99
CA GLU A 56 0.86 -16.79 6.67
C GLU A 56 0.42 -15.49 5.97
N LYS A 57 -0.12 -14.52 6.71
CA LYS A 57 -0.52 -13.21 6.16
C LYS A 57 0.66 -12.29 5.84
N GLU A 58 1.79 -12.48 6.53
CA GLU A 58 3.00 -11.67 6.37
C GLU A 58 3.62 -11.78 4.96
N PRO A 59 3.80 -12.99 4.38
CA PRO A 59 4.21 -13.12 2.98
C PRO A 59 3.27 -12.40 2.00
N LEU A 60 1.95 -12.47 2.23
CA LEU A 60 0.94 -11.87 1.35
C LEU A 60 1.04 -10.35 1.35
N ILE A 61 1.19 -9.71 2.52
CA ILE A 61 1.31 -8.24 2.57
C ILE A 61 2.65 -7.78 1.97
N ARG A 62 3.74 -8.53 2.16
CA ARG A 62 5.03 -8.25 1.51
C ARG A 62 4.95 -8.37 -0.01
N GLN A 63 4.20 -9.35 -0.52
CA GLN A 63 3.95 -9.45 -1.96
C GLN A 63 3.21 -8.22 -2.49
N LEU A 64 2.22 -7.73 -1.76
CA LEU A 64 1.52 -6.50 -2.11
C LEU A 64 2.44 -5.27 -2.09
N GLU A 65 3.38 -5.18 -1.14
CA GLU A 65 4.41 -4.12 -1.12
C GLU A 65 5.30 -4.18 -2.36
N VAL A 66 5.73 -5.38 -2.77
CA VAL A 66 6.50 -5.55 -4.01
C VAL A 66 5.69 -5.10 -5.22
N ILE A 67 4.41 -5.46 -5.31
CA ILE A 67 3.52 -4.99 -6.38
C ILE A 67 3.42 -3.46 -6.37
N ALA A 68 3.17 -2.85 -5.20
CA ALA A 68 3.10 -1.40 -5.06
C ALA A 68 4.40 -0.70 -5.45
N SER A 69 5.56 -1.30 -5.16
CA SER A 69 6.87 -0.75 -5.52
C SER A 69 7.09 -0.60 -7.03
N THR A 70 6.33 -1.34 -7.84
CA THR A 70 6.38 -1.25 -9.31
C THR A 70 5.46 -0.18 -9.89
N PHE A 71 4.67 0.51 -9.06
CA PHE A 71 3.81 1.59 -9.49
C PHE A 71 4.62 2.76 -10.06
N THR A 72 4.20 3.27 -11.22
CA THR A 72 4.81 4.43 -11.87
C THR A 72 3.74 5.41 -12.32
N THR A 73 4.06 6.71 -12.31
CA THR A 73 3.22 7.74 -12.94
C THR A 73 3.70 8.03 -14.36
N GLN A 74 2.87 8.71 -15.16
CA GLN A 74 3.18 9.05 -16.56
C GLN A 74 4.45 9.90 -16.71
N TYR A 75 4.89 10.59 -15.65
CA TYR A 75 6.08 11.43 -15.68
C TYR A 75 7.39 10.63 -15.64
N VAL A 76 7.45 9.55 -14.85
CA VAL A 76 8.69 8.75 -14.69
C VAL A 76 9.07 8.03 -15.98
N ASN A 77 8.09 7.67 -16.81
CA ASN A 77 8.31 6.98 -18.10
C ASN A 77 8.70 7.90 -19.28
N ARG A 78 8.99 9.19 -19.03
CA ARG A 78 9.43 10.16 -20.05
C ARG A 78 10.89 10.60 -19.95
N LYS A 79 11.63 10.08 -18.96
CA LYS A 79 13.11 10.16 -18.92
C LYS A 79 13.69 8.91 -19.55
#